data_AF-A0A852W206-F1
#
_entry.id   AF-A0A852W206-F1
#
_cell.length_a   1.000
_cell.length_b   1.000
_cell.length_c   1.000
_cell.angle_alpha   90.00
_cell.angle_beta   90.00
_cell.angle_gamma   90.00
#
_symmetry.space_group_name_H-M   'P 1'
#
loop_
_entity.id
_entity.type
_entity.pdbx_description
1 polymer ?
#
loop_
_entity_poly.entity_id
_entity_poly.type
_entity_poly.pdbx_seq_one_letter_code
_entity_poly.pdbx_strand_id
1 'polypeptide(L)'
;MRPTRAIPYRGGLTRRRRGRGFSYHDATGAAVAAPVRARIEELVIPSAWRGEWLSERDRDHIRAVGYDDADDHVRSLTDAAHTAKDLRTRNATVVAAVAFAEHGWAGGAGLSATALERAEAATTCRVARALGNTPAVARSSYVDPRVVRAFEEGHTVAAGLRCIPRGAGEHRTRVAVGRAVLRLLERHN
;
A
#
# COMPACT_ATOMS: atom_id res chain seq x y z
N MET A 1 1.42 -1.14 31.07
CA MET A 1 2.58 -0.21 31.20
C MET A 1 2.53 0.78 30.05
N ARG A 2 2.73 2.10 30.26
CA ARG A 2 2.62 3.12 29.18
C ARG A 2 3.95 3.25 28.39
N PRO A 3 3.92 3.40 27.06
CA PRO A 3 5.12 3.65 26.26
C PRO A 3 5.72 5.02 26.56
N THR A 4 7.03 5.17 26.30
CA THR A 4 7.77 6.41 26.50
C THR A 4 7.65 7.32 25.28
N ARG A 5 7.63 8.64 25.49
CA ARG A 5 7.55 9.62 24.42
C ARG A 5 8.94 9.86 23.79
N ALA A 6 9.17 9.31 22.62
CA ALA A 6 10.26 9.68 21.72
C ALA A 6 10.01 11.06 21.06
N ILE A 7 11.11 11.76 20.74
CA ILE A 7 11.12 12.90 19.83
C ILE A 7 12.04 12.52 18.66
N PRO A 8 11.49 12.17 17.49
CA PRO A 8 12.31 11.83 16.33
C PRO A 8 13.32 12.92 16.00
N TYR A 9 14.48 12.51 15.47
CA TYR A 9 15.57 13.39 15.05
C TYR A 9 16.31 14.13 16.18
N ARG A 10 16.04 13.80 17.45
CA ARG A 10 16.77 14.34 18.61
C ARG A 10 17.44 13.20 19.39
N GLY A 11 18.77 13.09 19.28
CA GLY A 11 19.51 11.90 19.75
C GLY A 11 19.19 10.67 18.90
N GLY A 12 19.48 9.46 19.39
CA GLY A 12 19.10 8.22 18.72
C GLY A 12 20.24 7.51 18.01
N LEU A 13 19.90 6.35 17.45
CA LEU A 13 20.82 5.53 16.67
C LEU A 13 20.64 5.82 15.19
N THR A 14 21.73 5.69 14.43
CA THR A 14 21.75 5.82 12.97
C THR A 14 22.07 4.48 12.33
N ARG A 15 21.55 4.27 11.13
CA ARG A 15 21.81 3.08 10.33
C ARG A 15 22.60 3.47 9.07
N ARG A 16 23.58 2.65 8.72
CA ARG A 16 24.48 2.87 7.58
C ARG A 16 24.59 1.59 6.75
N ARG A 17 24.61 1.72 5.43
CA ARG A 17 24.75 0.57 4.53
C ARG A 17 26.17 -0.01 4.62
N ARG A 18 26.28 -1.33 4.79
CA ARG A 18 27.56 -2.05 4.83
C ARG A 18 27.45 -3.35 4.04
N GLY A 19 28.02 -3.37 2.84
CA GLY A 19 27.95 -4.53 1.93
C GLY A 19 26.50 -4.90 1.60
N ARG A 20 26.10 -6.14 1.93
CA ARG A 20 24.72 -6.63 1.75
C ARG A 20 23.76 -6.31 2.90
N GLY A 21 24.25 -5.71 3.98
CA GLY A 21 23.46 -5.43 5.19
C GLY A 21 23.69 -4.03 5.75
N PHE A 22 23.50 -3.88 7.05
CA PHE A 22 23.55 -2.60 7.75
C PHE A 22 24.42 -2.64 9.01
N SER A 23 25.08 -1.51 9.30
CA SER A 23 25.68 -1.23 10.60
C SER A 23 24.89 -0.15 11.32
N TYR A 24 24.85 -0.23 12.65
CA TYR A 24 24.12 0.68 13.52
C TYR A 24 25.10 1.40 14.43
N HIS A 25 24.90 2.70 14.59
CA HIS A 25 25.80 3.58 15.32
C HIS A 25 25.01 4.48 16.28
N ASP A 26 25.54 4.77 17.46
CA ASP A 26 24.94 5.73 18.37
C ASP A 26 25.22 7.19 17.96
N ALA A 27 24.77 8.14 18.78
CA ALA A 27 24.96 9.57 18.55
C ALA A 27 26.44 10.00 18.53
N THR A 28 27.35 9.21 19.12
CA THR A 28 28.81 9.45 19.10
C THR A 28 29.48 8.80 17.88
N GLY A 29 28.75 7.97 17.13
CA GLY A 29 29.26 7.19 16.00
C GLY A 29 29.80 5.81 16.39
N ALA A 30 29.78 5.47 17.68
CA ALA A 30 30.22 4.16 18.16
C ALA A 30 29.26 3.06 17.71
N ALA A 31 29.80 1.87 17.47
CA ALA A 31 29.00 0.74 17.00
C ALA A 31 28.04 0.27 18.10
N VAL A 32 26.79 0.05 17.71
CA VAL A 32 25.75 -0.44 18.62
C VAL A 32 26.01 -1.89 19.01
N ALA A 33 25.83 -2.20 20.31
CA ALA A 33 26.01 -3.54 20.87
C ALA A 33 25.02 -4.57 20.30
N ALA A 34 25.42 -5.85 20.31
CA ALA A 34 24.66 -6.94 19.70
C ALA A 34 23.18 -7.05 20.16
N PRO A 35 22.82 -6.87 21.44
CA PRO A 35 21.41 -6.95 21.86
C PRO A 35 20.53 -5.87 21.25
N VAL A 36 21.06 -4.64 21.16
CA VAL A 36 20.34 -3.50 20.58
C VAL A 36 20.24 -3.64 19.06
N ARG A 37 21.27 -4.17 18.41
CA ARG A 37 21.25 -4.54 16.98
C ARG A 37 20.16 -5.56 16.67
N ALA A 38 20.09 -6.66 17.43
CA ALA A 38 19.10 -7.71 17.22
C ALA A 38 17.66 -7.16 17.27
N ARG A 39 17.38 -6.32 18.28
CA ARG A 39 16.10 -5.60 18.39
C ARG A 39 15.80 -4.72 17.17
N ILE A 40 16.79 -4.00 16.64
CA ILE A 40 16.57 -3.16 15.44
C ILE A 40 16.28 -4.04 14.21
N GLU A 41 16.95 -5.18 14.09
CA GLU A 41 16.73 -6.13 13.00
C GLU A 41 15.32 -6.76 13.06
N GLU A 42 14.75 -6.94 14.25
CA GLU A 42 13.35 -7.34 14.45
C GLU A 42 12.31 -6.28 14.00
N LEU A 43 12.70 -5.00 13.90
CA LEU A 43 11.79 -3.96 13.39
C LEU A 43 11.50 -4.10 11.89
N VAL A 44 12.25 -4.95 11.17
CA VAL A 44 12.11 -5.21 9.72
C VAL A 44 12.06 -3.90 8.92
N ILE A 45 13.02 -3.01 9.20
CA ILE A 45 13.07 -1.69 8.55
C ILE A 45 13.44 -1.87 7.07
N PRO A 46 12.59 -1.43 6.13
CA PRO A 46 12.84 -1.61 4.70
C PRO A 46 14.23 -1.10 4.30
N SER A 47 14.96 -1.89 3.51
CA SER A 47 16.33 -1.55 3.11
C SER A 47 16.44 -0.32 2.19
N ALA A 48 15.32 0.13 1.63
CA ALA A 48 15.21 1.32 0.80
C ALA A 48 15.05 2.63 1.60
N TRP A 49 14.83 2.55 2.92
CA TRP A 49 14.74 3.75 3.75
C TRP A 49 16.10 4.46 3.85
N ARG A 50 16.04 5.78 4.00
CA ARG A 50 17.15 6.74 4.16
C ARG A 50 16.81 7.75 5.26
N GLY A 51 17.82 8.48 5.73
CA GLY A 51 17.68 9.51 6.77
C GLY A 51 17.17 8.98 8.10
N GLU A 52 17.67 7.82 8.49
CA GLU A 52 17.03 7.01 9.52
C GLU A 52 17.37 7.50 10.92
N TRP A 53 16.32 7.82 11.66
CA TRP A 53 16.36 7.94 13.10
C TRP A 53 15.83 6.64 13.72
N LEU A 54 16.61 6.02 14.61
CA LEU A 54 16.21 4.86 15.38
C LEU A 54 16.17 5.23 16.86
N SER A 55 15.15 4.78 17.59
CA SER A 55 15.13 4.99 19.03
C SER A 55 16.21 4.15 19.72
N GLU A 56 16.88 4.75 20.71
CA GLU A 56 17.74 4.04 21.65
C GLU A 56 16.91 3.12 22.57
N ARG A 57 15.67 3.50 22.88
CA ARG A 57 14.83 2.84 23.87
C ARG A 57 13.79 1.96 23.20
N ASP A 58 13.70 0.72 23.65
CA ASP A 58 12.75 -0.25 23.08
C ASP A 58 11.28 0.12 23.37
N ARG A 59 11.05 0.86 24.46
CA ARG A 59 9.69 1.22 24.91
C ARG A 59 9.17 2.54 24.34
N ASP A 60 9.88 3.15 23.40
CA ASP A 60 9.40 4.36 22.75
C ASP A 60 8.24 4.06 21.80
N HIS A 61 7.21 4.90 21.82
CA HIS A 61 6.05 4.77 20.91
C HIS A 61 6.42 4.93 19.42
N ILE A 62 7.53 5.58 19.10
CA ILE A 62 8.13 5.62 17.77
C ILE A 62 9.54 5.04 17.89
N ARG A 63 9.81 3.96 17.14
CA ARG A 63 11.08 3.21 17.23
C ARG A 63 11.99 3.40 16.02
N ALA A 64 11.43 3.79 14.88
CA ALA A 64 12.17 4.09 13.67
C ALA A 64 11.41 5.13 12.84
N VAL A 65 12.15 6.04 12.21
CA VAL A 65 11.65 6.97 11.20
C VAL A 65 12.67 7.01 10.07
N GLY A 66 12.20 6.97 8.82
CA GLY A 66 13.01 7.13 7.63
C GLY A 66 12.14 7.61 6.47
N TYR A 67 12.78 8.02 5.38
CA TYR A 67 12.13 8.36 4.12
C TYR A 67 12.66 7.48 2.99
N ASP A 68 11.94 7.36 1.88
CA ASP A 68 12.43 6.70 0.68
C ASP A 68 12.34 7.62 -0.55
N ASP A 69 13.11 7.29 -1.58
CA ASP A 69 13.24 8.06 -2.82
C ASP A 69 11.92 8.07 -3.61
N ALA A 70 11.06 7.08 -3.37
CA ALA A 70 9.82 6.94 -4.13
C ALA A 70 8.86 8.08 -3.79
N ASP A 71 8.73 8.45 -2.51
CA ASP A 71 7.93 9.58 -2.10
C ASP A 71 8.46 10.91 -2.65
N ASP A 72 9.77 11.13 -2.60
CA ASP A 72 10.40 12.35 -3.13
C ASP A 72 10.24 12.44 -4.65
N HIS A 73 10.36 11.31 -5.36
CA HIS A 73 10.14 11.25 -6.80
C HIS A 73 8.68 11.52 -7.18
N VAL A 74 7.71 11.00 -6.42
CA VAL A 74 6.29 11.30 -6.69
C VAL A 74 5.98 12.76 -6.40
N ARG A 75 6.52 13.33 -5.32
CA ARG A 75 6.35 14.76 -5.02
C ARG A 75 7.01 15.66 -6.06
N SER A 76 8.09 15.23 -6.72
CA SER A 76 8.71 16.03 -7.79
C SER A 76 7.94 15.99 -9.12
N LEU A 77 7.12 14.95 -9.33
CA LEU A 77 6.26 14.79 -10.52
C LEU A 77 4.83 15.29 -10.32
N THR A 78 4.44 15.62 -9.08
CA THR A 78 3.07 16.04 -8.71
C THR A 78 3.12 17.37 -7.95
N ASP A 79 1.99 18.04 -7.72
CA ASP A 79 1.92 19.31 -6.96
C ASP A 79 2.14 19.12 -5.43
N ALA A 80 3.06 18.23 -5.04
CA ALA A 80 3.41 17.83 -3.68
C ALA A 80 2.28 17.25 -2.79
N ALA A 81 1.03 17.24 -3.27
CA ALA A 81 -0.13 16.74 -2.54
C ALA A 81 -0.23 15.20 -2.47
N HIS A 82 0.63 14.48 -3.22
CA HIS A 82 0.56 13.04 -3.36
C HIS A 82 1.89 12.35 -3.03
N THR A 83 1.79 11.13 -2.53
CA THR A 83 2.90 10.27 -2.10
C THR A 83 2.94 8.99 -2.94
N ALA A 84 4.02 8.21 -2.85
CA ALA A 84 4.09 6.89 -3.48
C ALA A 84 3.02 5.95 -2.94
N LYS A 85 2.61 6.13 -1.67
CA LYS A 85 1.49 5.39 -1.08
C LYS A 85 0.18 5.67 -1.83
N ASP A 86 -0.12 6.92 -2.20
CA ASP A 86 -1.36 7.25 -2.92
C ASP A 86 -1.43 6.54 -4.27
N LEU A 87 -0.29 6.44 -4.96
CA LEU A 87 -0.20 5.67 -6.21
C LEU A 87 -0.47 4.17 -5.99
N ARG A 88 0.05 3.59 -4.88
CA ARG A 88 -0.21 2.18 -4.53
C ARG A 88 -1.68 1.96 -4.18
N THR A 89 -2.30 2.86 -3.42
CA THR A 89 -3.74 2.82 -3.09
C THR A 89 -4.60 2.91 -4.35
N ARG A 90 -4.28 3.85 -5.24
CA ARG A 90 -4.96 3.99 -6.54
C ARG A 90 -4.83 2.71 -7.37
N ASN A 91 -3.62 2.16 -7.49
CA ASN A 91 -3.39 0.93 -8.24
C ASN A 91 -4.14 -0.27 -7.64
N ALA A 92 -4.12 -0.42 -6.32
CA ALA A 92 -4.83 -1.47 -5.60
C ALA A 92 -6.34 -1.43 -5.87
N THR A 93 -6.92 -0.24 -5.79
CA THR A 93 -8.35 0.01 -6.05
C THR A 93 -8.72 -0.30 -7.50
N VAL A 94 -7.88 0.07 -8.46
CA VAL A 94 -8.08 -0.28 -9.88
C VAL A 94 -8.01 -1.80 -10.10
N VAL A 95 -7.00 -2.47 -9.54
CA VAL A 95 -6.87 -3.94 -9.64
C VAL A 95 -8.08 -4.63 -9.01
N ALA A 96 -8.55 -4.16 -7.86
CA ALA A 96 -9.73 -4.69 -7.19
C ALA A 96 -10.97 -4.55 -8.07
N ALA A 97 -11.24 -3.35 -8.58
CA ALA A 97 -12.41 -3.09 -9.42
C ALA A 97 -12.44 -3.95 -10.69
N VAL A 98 -11.29 -4.11 -11.34
CA VAL A 98 -11.17 -4.98 -12.52
C VAL A 98 -11.41 -6.46 -12.14
N ALA A 99 -10.84 -6.93 -11.04
CA ALA A 99 -11.04 -8.30 -10.57
C ALA A 99 -12.52 -8.58 -10.22
N PHE A 100 -13.20 -7.66 -9.54
CA PHE A 100 -14.63 -7.78 -9.27
C PHE A 100 -15.48 -7.84 -10.55
N ALA A 101 -15.10 -7.10 -11.58
CA ALA A 101 -15.78 -7.18 -12.88
C ALA A 101 -15.62 -8.56 -13.56
N GLU A 102 -14.56 -9.30 -13.27
CA GLU A 102 -14.32 -10.65 -13.81
C GLU A 102 -15.14 -11.73 -13.07
N HIS A 103 -15.50 -11.51 -11.80
CA HIS A 103 -16.34 -12.43 -11.03
C HIS A 103 -17.78 -12.53 -11.57
N GLY A 104 -18.17 -11.59 -12.44
CA GLY A 104 -19.45 -11.59 -13.13
C GLY A 104 -20.61 -11.27 -12.21
N TRP A 105 -21.56 -10.51 -12.73
CA TRP A 105 -22.90 -10.39 -12.14
C TRP A 105 -23.84 -11.05 -13.15
N ALA A 106 -24.27 -12.28 -12.84
CA ALA A 106 -24.98 -13.11 -13.79
C ALA A 106 -26.41 -12.62 -14.01
N GLY A 107 -26.64 -11.89 -15.10
CA GLY A 107 -27.97 -11.76 -15.71
C GLY A 107 -29.09 -11.21 -14.82
N GLY A 108 -28.79 -10.38 -13.82
CA GLY A 108 -29.79 -9.73 -12.97
C GLY A 108 -30.24 -10.54 -11.74
N ALA A 109 -29.79 -11.78 -11.57
CA ALA A 109 -29.91 -12.49 -10.30
C ALA A 109 -28.66 -12.17 -9.44
N GLY A 110 -28.87 -11.60 -8.26
CA GLY A 110 -27.79 -11.26 -7.34
C GLY A 110 -26.94 -12.49 -6.95
N LEU A 111 -25.67 -12.25 -6.61
CA LEU A 111 -24.78 -13.28 -6.08
C LEU A 111 -25.24 -13.71 -4.66
N SER A 112 -25.06 -14.98 -4.32
CA SER A 112 -25.26 -15.44 -2.95
C SER A 112 -24.20 -14.86 -2.01
N ALA A 113 -24.47 -14.79 -0.71
CA ALA A 113 -23.52 -14.31 0.30
C ALA A 113 -22.17 -15.04 0.21
N THR A 114 -22.18 -16.37 0.07
CA THR A 114 -20.96 -17.18 -0.09
C THR A 114 -20.21 -16.87 -1.39
N ALA A 115 -20.92 -16.53 -2.47
CA ALA A 115 -20.28 -16.15 -3.73
C ALA A 115 -19.62 -14.76 -3.62
N LEU A 116 -20.26 -13.81 -2.92
CA LEU A 116 -19.69 -12.51 -2.61
C LEU A 116 -18.40 -12.64 -1.77
N GLU A 117 -18.44 -13.42 -0.69
CA GLU A 117 -17.28 -13.67 0.18
C GLU A 117 -16.10 -14.29 -0.60
N ARG A 118 -16.38 -15.28 -1.46
CA ARG A 118 -15.34 -15.90 -2.31
C ARG A 118 -14.75 -14.92 -3.31
N ALA A 119 -15.58 -14.06 -3.92
CA ALA A 119 -15.12 -13.05 -4.87
C ALA A 119 -14.26 -11.97 -4.18
N GLU A 120 -14.67 -11.51 -2.99
CA GLU A 120 -13.88 -10.56 -2.21
C GLU A 120 -12.54 -11.16 -1.78
N ALA A 121 -12.53 -12.40 -1.28
CA ALA A 121 -11.31 -13.10 -0.89
C ALA A 121 -10.35 -13.30 -2.07
N ALA A 122 -10.85 -13.75 -3.22
CA ALA A 122 -10.05 -13.93 -4.43
C ALA A 122 -9.48 -12.61 -4.95
N THR A 123 -10.30 -11.55 -4.97
CA THR A 123 -9.90 -10.20 -5.37
C THR A 123 -8.82 -9.66 -4.44
N THR A 124 -9.00 -9.81 -3.13
CA THR A 124 -8.03 -9.37 -2.12
C THR A 124 -6.69 -10.09 -2.30
N CYS A 125 -6.69 -11.40 -2.54
CA CYS A 125 -5.47 -12.16 -2.81
C CYS A 125 -4.75 -11.68 -4.08
N ARG A 126 -5.50 -11.32 -5.14
CA ARG A 126 -4.90 -10.76 -6.36
C ARG A 126 -4.27 -9.40 -6.12
N VAL A 127 -4.94 -8.51 -5.40
CA VAL A 127 -4.38 -7.19 -5.02
C VAL A 127 -3.12 -7.36 -4.17
N ALA A 128 -3.18 -8.23 -3.17
CA ALA A 128 -2.05 -8.55 -2.31
C ALA A 128 -0.82 -8.99 -3.11
N ARG A 129 -1.02 -9.91 -4.06
CA ARG A 129 0.02 -10.37 -4.98
C ARG A 129 0.58 -9.24 -5.86
N ALA A 130 -0.29 -8.38 -6.40
CA ALA A 130 0.12 -7.25 -7.24
C ALA A 130 0.95 -6.20 -6.49
N LEU A 131 0.72 -6.05 -5.18
CA LEU A 131 1.44 -5.08 -4.34
C LEU A 131 2.64 -5.69 -3.59
N GLY A 132 2.73 -7.02 -3.49
CA GLY A 132 3.71 -7.70 -2.64
C GLY A 132 3.40 -7.60 -1.14
N ASN A 133 2.11 -7.52 -0.79
CA ASN A 133 1.62 -7.42 0.59
C ASN A 133 0.84 -8.69 1.01
N THR A 134 0.47 -8.81 2.28
CA THR A 134 -0.50 -9.83 2.73
C THR A 134 -1.93 -9.43 2.36
N PRO A 135 -2.87 -10.39 2.20
CA PRO A 135 -4.29 -10.10 1.95
C PRO A 135 -4.90 -9.14 2.97
N ALA A 136 -4.61 -9.35 4.26
CA ALA A 136 -5.12 -8.49 5.33
C ALA A 136 -4.65 -7.02 5.20
N VAL A 137 -3.36 -6.81 4.87
CA VAL A 137 -2.81 -5.46 4.67
C VAL A 137 -3.36 -4.82 3.39
N ALA A 138 -3.48 -5.58 2.30
CA ALA A 138 -4.04 -5.09 1.04
C ALA A 138 -5.49 -4.60 1.24
N ARG A 139 -6.32 -5.39 1.91
CA ARG A 139 -7.72 -5.06 2.18
C ARG A 139 -7.88 -3.84 3.08
N SER A 140 -7.15 -3.78 4.20
CA SER A 140 -7.38 -2.72 5.20
C SER A 140 -6.76 -1.38 4.84
N SER A 141 -5.70 -1.37 4.01
CA SER A 141 -4.84 -0.19 3.84
C SER A 141 -4.78 0.36 2.43
N TYR A 142 -5.16 -0.43 1.40
CA TYR A 142 -4.94 -0.05 0.00
C TYR A 142 -6.19 -0.13 -0.88
N VAL A 143 -7.12 -1.04 -0.62
CA VAL A 143 -8.38 -1.14 -1.39
C VAL A 143 -9.39 -0.12 -0.86
N ASP A 144 -9.92 0.73 -1.73
CA ASP A 144 -11.03 1.62 -1.36
C ASP A 144 -12.30 0.79 -1.06
N PRO A 145 -12.89 0.89 0.14
CA PRO A 145 -14.05 0.10 0.53
C PRO A 145 -15.29 0.38 -0.33
N ARG A 146 -15.36 1.52 -1.03
CA ARG A 146 -16.46 1.81 -1.97
C ARG A 146 -16.51 0.83 -3.13
N VAL A 147 -15.37 0.29 -3.58
CA VAL A 147 -15.35 -0.71 -4.66
C VAL A 147 -15.96 -2.03 -4.19
N VAL A 148 -15.70 -2.42 -2.94
CA VAL A 148 -16.28 -3.63 -2.35
C VAL A 148 -17.79 -3.47 -2.21
N ARG A 149 -18.25 -2.36 -1.61
CA ARG A 149 -19.69 -2.06 -1.49
C ARG A 149 -20.40 -2.00 -2.84
N ALA A 150 -19.79 -1.33 -3.82
CA ALA A 150 -20.34 -1.27 -5.16
C ALA A 150 -20.55 -2.68 -5.74
N PHE A 151 -19.58 -3.58 -5.57
CA PHE A 151 -19.70 -4.97 -6.03
C PHE A 151 -20.78 -5.75 -5.27
N GLU A 152 -20.89 -5.59 -3.95
CA GLU A 152 -21.95 -6.18 -3.12
C GLU A 152 -23.35 -5.73 -3.58
N GLU A 153 -23.47 -4.46 -3.97
CA GLU A 153 -24.67 -3.86 -4.57
C GLU A 153 -24.83 -4.18 -6.06
N GLY A 154 -23.85 -4.86 -6.67
CA GLY A 154 -23.89 -5.30 -8.06
C GLY A 154 -23.37 -4.38 -9.14
N HIS A 155 -22.79 -3.28 -8.72
CA HIS A 155 -22.20 -2.30 -9.58
C HIS A 155 -20.72 -2.64 -9.82
N THR A 156 -20.33 -2.76 -11.08
CA THR A 156 -18.94 -3.05 -11.46
C THR A 156 -18.50 -2.19 -12.64
N VAL A 157 -17.18 -2.18 -12.89
CA VAL A 157 -16.61 -1.50 -14.06
C VAL A 157 -16.79 -2.26 -15.37
N ALA A 158 -17.42 -3.44 -15.37
CA ALA A 158 -17.50 -4.33 -16.54
C ALA A 158 -18.05 -3.63 -17.80
N ALA A 159 -19.07 -2.78 -17.64
CA ALA A 159 -19.62 -2.00 -18.76
C ALA A 159 -18.58 -1.02 -19.35
N GLY A 160 -17.84 -0.31 -18.49
CA GLY A 160 -16.78 0.60 -18.91
C GLY A 160 -15.62 -0.13 -19.59
N LEU A 161 -15.27 -1.33 -19.12
CA LEU A 161 -14.23 -2.18 -19.73
C LEU A 161 -14.61 -2.64 -21.13
N ARG A 162 -15.88 -3.00 -21.37
CA ARG A 162 -16.37 -3.41 -22.70
C ARG A 162 -16.31 -2.29 -23.74
N CYS A 163 -16.35 -1.03 -23.32
CA CYS A 163 -16.25 0.12 -24.21
C CYS A 163 -14.81 0.46 -24.64
N ILE A 164 -13.80 -0.23 -24.11
CA ILE A 164 -12.41 0.00 -24.50
C ILE A 164 -12.16 -0.66 -25.88
N PRO A 165 -11.74 0.09 -26.91
CA PRO A 165 -11.49 -0.48 -28.23
C PRO A 165 -10.43 -1.58 -28.19
N ARG A 166 -10.66 -2.67 -28.95
CA ARG A 166 -9.61 -3.67 -29.18
C ARG A 166 -8.41 -3.02 -29.86
N GLY A 167 -7.21 -3.36 -29.41
CA GLY A 167 -5.97 -2.76 -29.90
C GLY A 167 -5.69 -1.34 -29.36
N ALA A 168 -6.47 -0.85 -28.40
CA ALA A 168 -6.10 0.36 -27.68
C ALA A 168 -4.72 0.20 -27.02
N GLY A 169 -3.80 1.12 -27.31
CA GLY A 169 -2.48 1.13 -26.70
C GLY A 169 -2.56 1.21 -25.18
N GLU A 170 -1.52 0.72 -24.51
CA GLU A 170 -1.46 0.56 -23.05
C GLU A 170 -1.89 1.81 -22.27
N HIS A 171 -1.38 2.98 -22.66
CA HIS A 171 -1.74 4.24 -22.01
C HIS A 171 -3.23 4.56 -22.12
N ARG A 172 -3.83 4.42 -23.31
CA ARG A 172 -5.27 4.68 -23.52
C ARG A 172 -6.12 3.71 -22.70
N THR A 173 -5.73 2.44 -22.66
CA THR A 173 -6.40 1.42 -21.84
C THR A 173 -6.33 1.78 -20.36
N ARG A 174 -5.17 2.15 -19.82
CA ARG A 174 -5.02 2.58 -18.42
C ARG A 174 -5.89 3.79 -18.08
N VAL A 175 -5.96 4.79 -18.96
CA VAL A 175 -6.82 5.98 -18.77
C VAL A 175 -8.30 5.60 -18.76
N ALA A 176 -8.73 4.75 -19.70
CA ALA A 176 -10.13 4.33 -19.80
C ALA A 176 -10.58 3.49 -18.58
N VAL A 177 -9.74 2.55 -18.13
CA VAL A 177 -9.98 1.79 -16.89
C VAL A 177 -10.07 2.72 -15.70
N GLY A 178 -9.11 3.65 -15.55
CA GLY A 178 -9.13 4.63 -14.46
C GLY A 178 -10.41 5.46 -14.43
N ARG A 179 -10.90 5.93 -15.58
CA ARG A 179 -12.17 6.66 -15.70
C ARG A 179 -13.39 5.79 -15.38
N ALA A 180 -13.37 4.49 -15.68
CA ALA A 180 -14.45 3.60 -15.29
C ALA A 180 -14.52 3.43 -13.77
N VAL A 181 -13.36 3.29 -13.12
CA VAL A 181 -13.25 3.20 -11.65
C VAL A 181 -13.71 4.50 -10.98
N LEU A 182 -13.27 5.66 -11.47
CA LEU A 182 -13.71 6.95 -10.92
C LEU A 182 -15.23 7.11 -10.98
N ARG A 183 -15.85 6.81 -12.13
CA ARG A 183 -17.31 6.85 -12.28
C ARG A 183 -18.05 5.86 -11.38
N LEU A 184 -17.43 4.72 -11.06
CA LEU A 184 -17.97 3.80 -10.06
C LEU A 184 -17.93 4.48 -8.68
N LEU A 185 -16.76 4.93 -8.24
CA LEU A 185 -16.57 5.55 -6.93
C LEU A 185 -17.47 6.79 -6.70
N GLU A 186 -17.65 7.63 -7.72
CA GLU A 186 -18.50 8.82 -7.67
C GLU A 186 -19.99 8.49 -7.44
N ARG A 187 -20.45 7.30 -7.86
CA ARG A 187 -21.84 6.85 -7.65
C ARG A 187 -22.09 6.26 -6.26
N HIS A 188 -21.03 5.89 -5.54
CA HIS A 188 -21.08 5.26 -4.22
C HIS A 188 -20.42 6.14 -3.15
N ASN A 189 -20.58 7.46 -3.29
CA ASN A 189 -20.07 8.47 -2.35
C ASN A 189 -21.14 8.91 -1.36
#